data_AF-A0A7J8JC64-F1
#
_entry.id   AF-A0A7J8JC64-F1
#
_cell.length_a   1.000
_cell.length_b   1.000
_cell.length_c   1.000
_cell.angle_alpha   90.00
_cell.angle_beta   90.00
_cell.angle_gamma   90.00
#
_symmetry.space_group_name_H-M   'P 1'
#
loop_
_entity.id
_entity.type
_entity.pdbx_description
1 polymer ?
#
loop_
_entity_poly.entity_id
_entity_poly.type
_entity_poly.pdbx_seq_one_letter_code
_entity_poly.pdbx_strand_id
1 'polypeptide(L)'
;MKERDAQIESQKSKIKSDKKWEEQLKLNIEKAFKEEQEKAEKRRRDRVALANDHLKQIKEREEEEERRKKHKEKDAEEIKQQHLLYEIEMRKKLDKKQEEINESRRLFFEHMNDKNIIKAVEQQHQEEEDEKIRKFIKAKKRLTQMAEEKEAEALRTMEEHRERINKFLGELIKEKLDNEDLIIARDIAEAEAEWEKREKEKYEKNKAELKAIAEYRDIVMKKKEEEERQRKIEAREQLLAIKKADQIFWEHEKEKKRKADKECREIQDAHIQQMAKNKLNAKQAKQAELEYYRLTEALVAEKEKEFQDYAREVIELESDSTNKYTYPLVKAVQEGPGGGRGPVFVDRGGLRPSYQTTDNTGVQLPFYNSQGSDYTNFQKTKGRLGFTW
;
A
#
# COMPACT_ATOMS: atom_id res chain seq x y z
N MET A 1 -11.13 -128.08 26.42
CA MET A 1 -12.15 -127.02 26.20
C MET A 1 -11.90 -125.75 27.02
N LYS A 2 -11.27 -125.78 28.20
CA LYS A 2 -11.09 -124.57 29.06
C LYS A 2 -10.05 -123.53 28.58
N GLU A 3 -9.07 -123.92 27.78
CA GLU A 3 -7.96 -123.03 27.37
C GLU A 3 -8.31 -122.17 26.15
N ARG A 4 -9.23 -122.65 25.30
CA ARG A 4 -9.76 -121.89 24.15
C ARG A 4 -10.65 -120.75 24.60
N ASP A 5 -11.49 -120.97 25.61
CA ASP A 5 -12.39 -119.94 26.13
C ASP A 5 -11.59 -118.83 26.84
N ALA A 6 -10.50 -119.18 27.54
CA ALA A 6 -9.58 -118.22 28.15
C ALA A 6 -8.81 -117.36 27.11
N GLN A 7 -8.42 -117.94 25.96
CA GLN A 7 -7.83 -117.18 24.86
C GLN A 7 -8.83 -116.25 24.17
N ILE A 8 -10.09 -116.66 24.04
CA ILE A 8 -11.16 -115.83 23.45
C ILE A 8 -11.51 -114.67 24.38
N GLU A 9 -11.58 -114.87 25.70
CA GLU A 9 -11.76 -113.78 26.66
C GLU A 9 -10.55 -112.82 26.71
N SER A 10 -9.33 -113.33 26.61
CA SER A 10 -8.11 -112.50 26.51
C SER A 10 -8.07 -111.68 25.21
N GLN A 11 -8.52 -112.23 24.08
CA GLN A 11 -8.65 -111.47 22.82
C GLN A 11 -9.77 -110.42 22.90
N LYS A 12 -10.93 -110.76 23.48
CA LYS A 12 -12.05 -109.80 23.65
C LYS A 12 -11.69 -108.65 24.60
N SER A 13 -10.83 -108.90 25.60
CA SER A 13 -10.33 -107.85 26.50
C SER A 13 -9.20 -107.00 25.91
N LYS A 14 -8.41 -107.54 24.97
CA LYS A 14 -7.43 -106.78 24.17
C LYS A 14 -8.10 -105.86 23.13
N ILE A 15 -9.34 -106.16 22.72
CA ILE A 15 -10.16 -105.34 21.81
C ILE A 15 -11.13 -104.45 22.63
N LYS A 16 -10.68 -103.90 23.77
CA LYS A 16 -11.40 -102.78 24.39
C LYS A 16 -10.87 -101.51 23.75
N SER A 17 -11.65 -100.97 22.82
CA SER A 17 -11.40 -99.66 22.21
C SER A 17 -11.25 -98.61 23.32
N ASP A 18 -10.17 -97.83 23.23
CA ASP A 18 -9.84 -96.80 24.20
C ASP A 18 -10.84 -95.64 24.07
N LYS A 19 -12.03 -95.79 24.65
CA LYS A 19 -13.14 -94.81 24.58
C LYS A 19 -12.71 -93.40 24.99
N LYS A 20 -11.72 -93.29 25.89
CA LYS A 20 -11.14 -92.01 26.29
C LYS A 20 -10.42 -91.30 25.13
N TRP A 21 -9.75 -92.05 24.26
CA TRP A 21 -9.09 -91.50 23.08
C TRP A 21 -10.14 -90.95 22.10
N GLU A 22 -11.23 -91.69 21.85
CA GLU A 22 -12.29 -91.27 20.94
C GLU A 22 -13.02 -90.01 21.44
N GLU A 23 -13.24 -89.90 22.76
CA GLU A 23 -13.80 -88.70 23.39
C GLU A 23 -12.84 -87.50 23.32
N GLN A 24 -11.53 -87.71 23.52
CA GLN A 24 -10.52 -86.67 23.34
C GLN A 24 -10.41 -86.20 21.89
N LEU A 25 -10.51 -87.12 20.92
CA LEU A 25 -10.52 -86.76 19.51
C LEU A 25 -11.74 -85.91 19.16
N LYS A 26 -12.93 -86.29 19.64
CA LYS A 26 -14.16 -85.49 19.45
C LYS A 26 -14.02 -84.09 20.06
N LEU A 27 -13.49 -83.98 21.28
CA LEU A 27 -13.23 -82.69 21.93
C LEU A 27 -12.22 -81.84 21.16
N ASN A 28 -11.16 -82.44 20.60
CA ASN A 28 -10.17 -81.74 19.80
C ASN A 28 -10.74 -81.26 18.45
N ILE A 29 -11.56 -82.08 17.78
CA ILE A 29 -12.27 -81.69 16.56
C ILE A 29 -13.24 -80.54 16.84
N GLU A 30 -13.99 -80.60 17.95
CA GLU A 30 -14.93 -79.55 18.32
C GLU A 30 -14.22 -78.23 18.69
N LYS A 31 -13.08 -78.29 19.36
CA LYS A 31 -12.22 -77.12 19.62
C LYS A 31 -11.67 -76.51 18.34
N ALA A 32 -11.13 -77.33 17.44
CA ALA A 32 -10.63 -76.87 16.14
C ALA A 32 -11.74 -76.19 15.31
N PHE A 33 -12.96 -76.74 15.33
CA PHE A 33 -14.12 -76.15 14.67
C PHE A 33 -14.52 -74.80 15.28
N LYS A 34 -14.53 -74.67 16.61
CA LYS A 34 -14.80 -73.39 17.31
C LYS A 34 -13.74 -72.33 17.00
N GLU A 35 -12.46 -72.71 17.01
CA GLU A 35 -11.37 -71.79 16.66
C GLU A 35 -11.46 -71.32 15.19
N GLU A 36 -11.82 -72.22 14.27
CA GLU A 36 -12.02 -71.87 12.87
C GLU A 36 -13.23 -70.94 12.67
N GLN A 37 -14.32 -71.18 13.41
CA GLN A 37 -15.49 -70.32 13.44
C GLN A 37 -15.15 -68.92 13.98
N GLU A 38 -14.39 -68.80 15.07
CA GLU A 38 -13.93 -67.52 15.61
C GLU A 38 -13.00 -66.77 14.64
N LYS A 39 -12.08 -67.46 13.97
CA LYS A 39 -11.22 -66.85 12.94
C LYS A 39 -12.03 -66.37 11.73
N ALA A 40 -13.08 -67.08 11.35
CA ALA A 40 -13.98 -66.65 10.28
C ALA A 40 -14.79 -65.43 10.70
N GLU A 41 -15.27 -65.38 11.96
CA GLU A 41 -15.96 -64.22 12.51
C GLU A 41 -15.06 -62.99 12.62
N LYS A 42 -13.83 -63.12 13.11
CA LYS A 42 -12.85 -62.01 13.14
C LYS A 42 -12.62 -61.44 11.75
N ARG A 43 -12.32 -62.31 10.76
CA ARG A 43 -12.18 -61.91 9.34
C ARG A 43 -13.45 -61.25 8.78
N ARG A 44 -14.64 -61.62 9.26
CA ARG A 44 -15.89 -60.95 8.87
C ARG A 44 -16.00 -59.57 9.51
N ARG A 45 -15.69 -59.43 10.80
CA ARG A 45 -15.71 -58.15 11.53
C ARG A 45 -14.71 -57.17 10.94
N ASP A 46 -13.49 -57.61 10.64
CA ASP A 46 -12.45 -56.77 10.05
C ASP A 46 -12.85 -56.26 8.65
N ARG A 47 -13.46 -57.13 7.82
CA ARG A 47 -13.99 -56.73 6.51
C ARG A 47 -15.12 -55.70 6.62
N VAL A 48 -16.01 -55.86 7.61
CA VAL A 48 -17.09 -54.91 7.86
C VAL A 48 -16.54 -53.58 8.39
N ALA A 49 -15.55 -53.59 9.28
CA ALA A 49 -14.90 -52.38 9.78
C ALA A 49 -14.22 -51.60 8.63
N LEU A 50 -13.45 -52.30 7.79
CA LEU A 50 -12.82 -51.70 6.60
C LEU A 50 -13.86 -51.08 5.65
N ALA A 51 -14.97 -51.78 5.40
CA ALA A 51 -16.05 -51.26 4.55
C ALA A 51 -16.69 -50.01 5.14
N ASN A 52 -16.90 -49.97 6.47
CA ASN A 52 -17.43 -48.80 7.15
C ASN A 52 -16.47 -47.61 7.10
N ASP A 53 -15.16 -47.85 7.24
CA ASP A 53 -14.15 -46.80 7.15
C ASP A 53 -14.04 -46.23 5.72
N HIS A 54 -14.06 -47.08 4.70
CA HIS A 54 -14.16 -46.63 3.31
C HIS A 54 -15.43 -45.80 3.07
N LEU A 55 -16.56 -46.20 3.65
CA LEU A 55 -17.82 -45.48 3.52
C LEU A 55 -17.78 -44.11 4.23
N LYS A 56 -17.07 -44.00 5.36
CA LYS A 56 -16.81 -42.71 6.01
C LYS A 56 -15.94 -41.80 5.14
N GLN A 57 -14.85 -42.32 4.58
CA GLN A 57 -13.97 -41.53 3.70
C GLN A 57 -14.70 -41.00 2.45
N ILE A 58 -15.62 -41.79 1.88
CA ILE A 58 -16.44 -41.34 0.76
C ILE A 58 -17.35 -40.18 1.18
N LYS A 59 -18.03 -40.29 2.33
CA LYS A 59 -18.88 -39.21 2.86
C LYS A 59 -18.10 -37.93 3.17
N GLU A 60 -16.93 -38.06 3.80
CA GLU A 60 -16.07 -36.90 4.07
C GLU A 60 -15.63 -36.19 2.79
N ARG A 61 -15.31 -36.95 1.74
CA ARG A 61 -14.98 -36.40 0.43
C ARG A 61 -16.17 -35.70 -0.21
N GLU A 62 -17.37 -36.28 -0.16
CA GLU A 62 -18.60 -35.67 -0.67
C GLU A 62 -18.90 -34.35 0.05
N GLU A 63 -18.78 -34.31 1.38
CA GLU A 63 -18.96 -33.09 2.18
C GLU A 63 -17.91 -32.02 1.84
N GLU A 64 -16.65 -32.42 1.60
CA GLU A 64 -15.61 -31.51 1.17
C GLU A 64 -15.87 -30.96 -0.24
N GLU A 65 -16.32 -31.79 -1.18
CA GLU A 65 -16.71 -31.36 -2.52
C GLU A 65 -17.88 -30.37 -2.49
N GLU A 66 -18.89 -30.61 -1.66
CA GLU A 66 -20.00 -29.68 -1.45
C GLU A 66 -19.53 -28.34 -0.86
N ARG A 67 -18.59 -28.35 0.10
CA ARG A 67 -17.96 -27.12 0.58
C ARG A 67 -17.21 -26.39 -0.54
N ARG A 68 -16.46 -27.10 -1.38
CA ARG A 68 -15.74 -26.52 -2.52
C ARG A 68 -16.69 -25.90 -3.54
N LYS A 69 -17.83 -26.54 -3.84
CA LYS A 69 -18.85 -25.98 -4.73
C LYS A 69 -19.40 -24.67 -4.17
N LYS A 70 -19.78 -24.65 -2.89
CA LYS A 70 -20.27 -23.42 -2.23
C LYS A 70 -19.24 -22.29 -2.24
N HIS A 71 -17.95 -22.59 -2.06
CA HIS A 71 -16.89 -21.59 -2.19
C HIS A 71 -16.79 -21.07 -3.63
N LYS A 72 -16.78 -21.94 -4.63
CA LYS A 72 -16.77 -21.53 -6.05
C LYS A 72 -17.96 -20.66 -6.43
N GLU A 73 -19.15 -20.96 -5.89
CA GLU A 73 -20.35 -20.15 -6.11
C GLU A 73 -20.20 -18.75 -5.50
N LYS A 74 -19.73 -18.65 -4.25
CA LYS A 74 -19.43 -17.37 -3.60
C LYS A 74 -18.38 -16.56 -4.37
N ASP A 75 -17.28 -17.21 -4.76
CA ASP A 75 -16.22 -16.57 -5.53
C ASP A 75 -16.77 -16.05 -6.88
N ALA A 76 -17.64 -16.81 -7.55
CA ALA A 76 -18.28 -16.39 -8.79
C ALA A 76 -19.25 -15.22 -8.59
N GLU A 77 -19.98 -15.17 -7.48
CA GLU A 77 -20.84 -14.03 -7.11
C GLU A 77 -20.02 -12.78 -6.81
N GLU A 78 -18.92 -12.90 -6.06
CA GLU A 78 -18.01 -11.80 -5.77
C GLU A 78 -17.40 -11.22 -7.06
N ILE A 79 -16.97 -12.09 -7.99
CA ILE A 79 -16.46 -11.65 -9.29
C ILE A 79 -17.53 -10.87 -10.07
N LYS A 80 -18.80 -11.32 -10.07
CA LYS A 80 -19.90 -10.59 -10.73
C LYS A 80 -20.15 -9.24 -10.07
N GLN A 81 -20.13 -9.17 -8.75
CA GLN A 81 -20.30 -7.90 -8.01
C GLN A 81 -19.16 -6.93 -8.34
N GLN A 82 -17.91 -7.39 -8.34
CA GLN A 82 -16.75 -6.58 -8.70
C GLN A 82 -16.84 -6.08 -10.14
N HIS A 83 -17.27 -6.93 -11.08
CA HIS A 83 -17.48 -6.53 -12.47
C HIS A 83 -18.53 -5.41 -12.61
N LEU A 84 -19.67 -5.55 -11.93
CA LEU A 84 -20.72 -4.52 -11.93
C LEU A 84 -20.23 -3.20 -11.33
N LEU A 85 -19.46 -3.26 -10.23
CA LEU A 85 -18.86 -2.07 -9.62
C LEU A 85 -17.89 -1.38 -10.58
N TYR A 86 -17.06 -2.16 -11.28
CA TYR A 86 -16.15 -1.64 -12.29
C TYR A 86 -16.90 -0.95 -13.44
N GLU A 87 -17.95 -1.57 -13.98
CA GLU A 87 -18.77 -0.96 -15.02
C GLU A 87 -19.41 0.36 -14.58
N ILE A 88 -19.91 0.42 -13.34
CA ILE A 88 -20.48 1.64 -12.76
C ILE A 88 -19.40 2.72 -12.63
N GLU A 89 -18.20 2.37 -12.16
CA GLU A 89 -17.10 3.32 -12.03
C GLU A 89 -16.68 3.88 -13.40
N MET A 90 -16.61 3.02 -14.42
CA MET A 90 -16.30 3.42 -15.79
C MET A 90 -17.36 4.35 -16.38
N ARG A 91 -18.65 4.07 -16.15
CA ARG A 91 -19.75 4.97 -16.54
C ARG A 91 -19.64 6.33 -15.85
N LYS A 92 -19.44 6.35 -14.53
CA LYS A 92 -19.25 7.61 -13.77
C LYS A 92 -18.07 8.43 -14.28
N LYS A 93 -16.96 7.78 -14.66
CA LYS A 93 -15.80 8.48 -15.25
C LYS A 93 -16.14 9.09 -16.60
N LEU A 94 -16.93 8.40 -17.41
CA LEU A 94 -17.39 8.90 -18.70
C LEU A 94 -18.37 10.07 -18.55
N ASP A 95 -19.32 9.95 -17.63
CA ASP A 95 -20.29 11.00 -17.32
C ASP A 95 -19.59 12.28 -16.84
N LYS A 96 -18.63 12.15 -15.91
CA LYS A 96 -17.81 13.29 -15.46
C LYS A 96 -17.07 13.99 -16.59
N LYS A 97 -16.45 13.22 -17.50
CA LYS A 97 -15.80 13.81 -18.68
C LYS A 97 -16.79 14.55 -19.56
N GLN A 98 -18.00 14.00 -19.74
CA GLN A 98 -19.03 14.66 -20.53
C GLN A 98 -19.53 15.95 -19.85
N GLU A 99 -19.68 15.93 -18.52
CA GLU A 99 -20.01 17.11 -17.71
C GLU A 99 -18.94 18.19 -17.85
N GLU A 100 -17.65 17.87 -17.70
CA GLU A 100 -16.54 18.81 -17.88
C GLU A 100 -16.53 19.45 -19.28
N ILE A 101 -16.80 18.66 -20.33
CA ILE A 101 -16.93 19.17 -21.71
C ILE A 101 -18.12 20.13 -21.82
N ASN A 102 -19.26 19.76 -21.24
CA ASN A 102 -20.47 20.59 -21.28
C ASN A 102 -20.29 21.90 -20.50
N GLU A 103 -19.63 21.87 -19.34
CA GLU A 103 -19.29 23.04 -18.53
C GLU A 103 -18.31 23.95 -19.27
N SER A 104 -17.26 23.38 -19.86
CA SER A 104 -16.29 24.12 -20.69
C SER A 104 -16.99 24.81 -21.86
N ARG A 105 -17.92 24.10 -22.52
CA ARG A 105 -18.73 24.67 -23.60
C ARG A 105 -19.65 25.78 -23.11
N ARG A 106 -20.27 25.62 -21.94
CA ARG A 106 -21.12 26.66 -21.32
C ARG A 106 -20.31 27.92 -21.03
N LEU A 107 -19.19 27.78 -20.34
CA LEU A 107 -18.29 28.90 -20.02
C LEU A 107 -17.78 29.62 -21.27
N PHE A 108 -17.47 28.89 -22.33
CA PHE A 108 -17.07 29.49 -23.60
C PHE A 108 -18.17 30.37 -24.20
N PHE A 109 -19.42 29.90 -24.20
CA PHE A 109 -20.54 30.69 -24.69
C PHE A 109 -20.88 31.88 -23.80
N GLU A 110 -20.79 31.73 -22.48
CA GLU A 110 -20.94 32.84 -21.53
C GLU A 110 -19.90 33.93 -21.80
N HIS A 111 -18.61 33.57 -21.89
CA HIS A 111 -17.55 34.50 -22.23
C HIS A 111 -17.74 35.16 -23.60
N MET A 112 -18.27 34.42 -24.59
CA MET A 112 -18.57 35.01 -25.89
C MET A 112 -19.71 36.02 -25.84
N ASN A 113 -20.75 35.74 -25.06
CA ASN A 113 -21.84 36.68 -24.82
C ASN A 113 -21.34 37.93 -24.09
N ASP A 114 -20.52 37.78 -23.04
CA ASP A 114 -19.94 38.90 -22.30
C ASP A 114 -19.09 39.79 -23.22
N LYS A 115 -18.26 39.19 -24.08
CA LYS A 115 -17.47 39.94 -25.07
C LYS A 115 -18.36 40.73 -26.03
N ASN A 116 -19.47 40.14 -26.49
CA ASN A 116 -20.40 40.81 -27.37
C ASN A 116 -21.11 41.98 -26.66
N ILE A 117 -21.48 41.80 -25.38
CA ILE A 117 -22.08 42.85 -24.56
C ILE A 117 -21.08 44.01 -24.37
N ILE A 118 -19.83 43.71 -23.99
CA ILE A 118 -18.78 44.73 -23.82
C ILE A 118 -18.58 45.51 -25.12
N LYS A 119 -18.51 44.81 -26.26
CA LYS A 119 -18.36 45.46 -27.56
C LYS A 119 -19.54 46.37 -27.89
N ALA A 120 -20.77 45.95 -27.59
CA ALA A 120 -21.96 46.77 -27.82
C ALA A 120 -21.96 48.04 -26.93
N VAL A 121 -21.56 47.90 -25.66
CA VAL A 121 -21.42 49.03 -24.73
C VAL A 121 -20.32 50.00 -25.21
N GLU A 122 -19.19 49.49 -25.68
CA GLU A 122 -18.10 50.30 -26.21
C GLU A 122 -18.52 51.05 -27.47
N GLN A 123 -19.28 50.41 -28.36
CA GLN A 123 -19.85 51.07 -29.54
C GLN A 123 -20.82 52.18 -29.16
N GLN A 124 -21.71 51.96 -28.18
CA GLN A 124 -22.60 53.01 -27.68
C GLN A 124 -21.81 54.19 -27.09
N HIS A 125 -20.75 53.92 -26.33
CA HIS A 125 -19.90 54.97 -25.78
C HIS A 125 -19.22 55.81 -26.88
N GLN A 126 -18.70 55.15 -27.92
CA GLN A 126 -18.10 55.84 -29.07
C GLN A 126 -19.13 56.72 -29.80
N GLU A 127 -20.35 56.22 -30.01
CA GLU A 127 -21.44 57.00 -30.61
C GLU A 127 -21.80 58.24 -29.77
N GLU A 128 -21.87 58.10 -28.44
CA GLU A 128 -22.10 59.23 -27.53
C GLU A 128 -20.98 60.28 -27.57
N GLU A 129 -19.72 59.84 -27.64
CA GLU A 129 -18.56 60.72 -27.78
C GLU A 129 -18.58 61.45 -29.12
N ASP A 130 -18.85 60.75 -30.21
CA ASP A 130 -19.01 61.34 -31.54
C ASP A 130 -20.13 62.38 -31.58
N GLU A 131 -21.25 62.13 -30.90
CA GLU A 131 -22.32 63.11 -30.74
C GLU A 131 -21.88 64.34 -29.95
N LYS A 132 -21.12 64.17 -28.86
CA LYS A 132 -20.56 65.29 -28.08
C LYS A 132 -19.62 66.12 -28.96
N ILE A 133 -18.76 65.47 -29.75
CA ILE A 133 -17.86 66.14 -30.70
C ILE A 133 -18.66 66.91 -31.75
N ARG A 134 -19.71 66.32 -32.33
CA ARG A 134 -20.58 67.01 -33.30
C ARG A 134 -21.26 68.23 -32.69
N LYS A 135 -21.76 68.13 -31.44
CA LYS A 135 -22.35 69.27 -30.70
C LYS A 135 -21.31 70.37 -30.48
N PHE A 136 -20.10 70.02 -30.07
CA PHE A 136 -19.00 70.96 -29.88
C PHE A 136 -18.59 71.67 -31.18
N ILE A 137 -18.45 70.93 -32.28
CA ILE A 137 -18.12 71.49 -33.60
C ILE A 137 -19.21 72.48 -34.05
N LYS A 138 -20.49 72.13 -33.89
CA LYS A 138 -21.61 73.04 -34.20
C LYS A 138 -21.55 74.32 -33.36
N ALA A 139 -21.27 74.21 -32.06
CA ALA A 139 -21.14 75.36 -31.17
C ALA A 139 -19.95 76.24 -31.58
N LYS A 140 -18.78 75.63 -31.85
CA LYS A 140 -17.58 76.34 -32.30
C LYS A 140 -17.82 77.07 -33.61
N LYS A 141 -18.48 76.43 -34.59
CA LYS A 141 -18.84 77.07 -35.86
C LYS A 141 -19.73 78.30 -35.66
N ARG A 142 -20.72 78.24 -34.77
CA ARG A 142 -21.56 79.40 -34.43
C ARG A 142 -20.76 80.53 -33.77
N LEU A 143 -19.84 80.20 -32.87
CA LEU A 143 -18.97 81.20 -32.26
C LEU A 143 -18.07 81.88 -33.29
N THR A 144 -17.51 81.12 -34.24
CA THR A 144 -16.72 81.67 -35.35
C THR A 144 -17.58 82.59 -36.23
N GLN A 145 -18.78 82.17 -36.60
CA GLN A 145 -19.72 83.02 -37.36
C GLN A 145 -20.06 84.33 -36.64
N MET A 146 -20.35 84.27 -35.33
CA MET A 146 -20.59 85.49 -34.55
C MET A 146 -19.34 86.37 -34.43
N ALA A 147 -18.14 85.78 -34.42
CA ALA A 147 -16.90 86.55 -34.42
C ALA A 147 -16.67 87.25 -35.77
N GLU A 148 -16.88 86.53 -36.88
CA GLU A 148 -16.81 87.07 -38.25
C GLU A 148 -17.86 88.17 -38.48
N GLU A 149 -19.10 88.01 -37.99
CA GLU A 149 -20.15 89.02 -38.06
C GLU A 149 -19.77 90.28 -37.26
N LYS A 150 -19.22 90.11 -36.05
CA LYS A 150 -18.73 91.24 -35.23
C LYS A 150 -17.52 91.93 -35.86
N GLU A 151 -16.60 91.18 -36.46
CA GLU A 151 -15.46 91.73 -37.17
C GLU A 151 -15.91 92.49 -38.43
N ALA A 152 -16.87 91.94 -39.18
CA ALA A 152 -17.47 92.63 -40.32
C ALA A 152 -18.23 93.91 -39.90
N GLU A 153 -18.98 93.88 -38.79
CA GLU A 153 -19.65 95.06 -38.25
C GLU A 153 -18.65 96.11 -37.72
N ALA A 154 -17.57 95.67 -37.07
CA ALA A 154 -16.47 96.54 -36.66
C ALA A 154 -15.77 97.17 -37.89
N LEU A 155 -15.55 96.40 -38.96
CA LEU A 155 -14.98 96.90 -40.20
C LEU A 155 -15.92 97.91 -40.88
N ARG A 156 -17.23 97.65 -40.94
CA ARG A 156 -18.21 98.61 -41.48
C ARG A 156 -18.26 99.90 -40.67
N THR A 157 -18.27 99.81 -39.34
CA THR A 157 -18.27 101.00 -38.47
C THR A 157 -16.95 101.77 -38.57
N MET A 158 -15.81 101.08 -38.71
CA MET A 158 -14.51 101.70 -38.99
C MET A 158 -14.44 102.34 -40.37
N GLU A 159 -15.04 101.73 -41.40
CA GLU A 159 -15.14 102.29 -42.76
C GLU A 159 -16.04 103.51 -42.77
N GLU A 160 -17.23 103.45 -42.17
CA GLU A 160 -18.12 104.60 -42.02
C GLU A 160 -17.47 105.73 -41.19
N HIS A 161 -16.66 105.37 -40.19
CA HIS A 161 -15.90 106.36 -39.43
C HIS A 161 -14.74 106.93 -40.25
N ARG A 162 -14.02 106.11 -41.03
CA ARG A 162 -12.98 106.55 -41.97
C ARG A 162 -13.54 107.40 -43.10
N GLU A 163 -14.73 107.13 -43.60
CA GLU A 163 -15.40 107.94 -44.62
C GLU A 163 -15.86 109.27 -44.05
N ARG A 164 -16.40 109.27 -42.81
CA ARG A 164 -16.70 110.51 -42.07
C ARG A 164 -15.44 111.31 -41.78
N ILE A 165 -14.37 110.66 -41.34
CA ILE A 165 -13.05 111.28 -41.13
C ILE A 165 -12.46 111.75 -42.45
N ASN A 166 -12.54 111.01 -43.56
CA ASN A 166 -12.01 111.45 -44.86
C ASN A 166 -12.80 112.62 -45.42
N LYS A 167 -14.11 112.68 -45.17
CA LYS A 167 -14.94 113.83 -45.51
C LYS A 167 -14.57 115.04 -44.65
N PHE A 168 -14.40 114.84 -43.35
CA PHE A 168 -14.04 115.89 -42.40
C PHE A 168 -12.58 116.35 -42.57
N LEU A 169 -11.61 115.45 -42.78
CA LEU A 169 -10.21 115.72 -43.15
C LEU A 169 -10.10 116.31 -44.55
N GLY A 170 -10.98 115.97 -45.49
CA GLY A 170 -11.07 116.68 -46.77
C GLY A 170 -11.45 118.15 -46.59
N GLU A 171 -12.22 118.46 -45.54
CA GLU A 171 -12.60 119.82 -45.13
C GLU A 171 -11.53 120.46 -44.23
N LEU A 172 -10.82 119.67 -43.41
CA LEU A 172 -9.80 120.11 -42.46
C LEU A 172 -8.38 120.22 -43.05
N ILE A 173 -8.00 119.42 -44.04
CA ILE A 173 -6.74 119.57 -44.83
C ILE A 173 -6.80 120.86 -45.66
N LYS A 174 -7.99 121.38 -45.93
CA LYS A 174 -8.19 122.75 -46.45
C LYS A 174 -7.99 123.84 -45.40
N GLU A 175 -7.98 123.53 -44.10
CA GLU A 175 -8.02 124.53 -43.01
C GLU A 175 -6.89 124.40 -41.97
N LYS A 176 -6.20 123.26 -41.89
CA LYS A 176 -5.11 122.98 -40.95
C LYS A 176 -3.87 122.43 -41.65
N LEU A 177 -3.34 123.24 -42.57
CA LEU A 177 -1.95 123.10 -43.00
C LEU A 177 -0.96 123.73 -41.99
N ASP A 178 -1.35 123.94 -40.72
CA ASP A 178 -0.47 124.46 -39.67
C ASP A 178 -0.82 123.88 -38.27
N ASN A 179 0.06 123.01 -37.74
CA ASN A 179 0.30 122.61 -36.32
C ASN A 179 -0.30 121.29 -35.74
N GLU A 180 0.21 120.10 -36.13
CA GLU A 180 -0.19 118.79 -35.54
C GLU A 180 0.92 118.00 -34.82
N ASP A 181 2.20 118.39 -34.94
CA ASP A 181 3.31 117.55 -34.48
C ASP A 181 3.49 117.47 -32.95
N LEU A 182 2.86 118.36 -32.16
CA LEU A 182 3.05 118.42 -30.70
C LEU A 182 2.10 117.53 -29.90
N ILE A 183 0.95 117.13 -30.46
CA ILE A 183 -0.03 116.28 -29.76
C ILE A 183 0.38 114.81 -29.83
N ILE A 184 0.95 114.40 -30.98
CA ILE A 184 1.40 113.04 -31.25
C ILE A 184 2.49 112.58 -30.26
N ALA A 185 3.40 113.49 -29.86
CA ALA A 185 4.49 113.16 -28.96
C ALA A 185 4.03 112.80 -27.52
N ARG A 186 2.87 113.31 -27.08
CA ARG A 186 2.34 113.03 -25.74
C ARG A 186 1.64 111.68 -25.66
N ASP A 187 0.85 111.33 -26.68
CA ASP A 187 0.11 110.07 -26.71
C ASP A 187 1.04 108.85 -26.87
N ILE A 188 2.18 109.03 -27.55
CA ILE A 188 3.23 108.00 -27.66
C ILE A 188 3.84 107.70 -26.28
N ALA A 189 4.10 108.73 -25.46
CA ALA A 189 4.72 108.57 -24.14
C ALA A 189 3.80 107.86 -23.12
N GLU A 190 2.50 108.13 -23.14
CA GLU A 190 1.53 107.44 -22.26
C GLU A 190 1.35 105.97 -22.69
N ALA A 191 1.36 105.67 -23.99
CA ALA A 191 1.27 104.30 -24.51
C ALA A 191 2.50 103.44 -24.15
N GLU A 192 3.72 104.01 -24.25
CA GLU A 192 4.96 103.32 -23.90
C GLU A 192 5.01 102.95 -22.41
N ALA A 193 4.53 103.83 -21.52
CA ALA A 193 4.51 103.59 -20.08
C ALA A 193 3.55 102.46 -19.66
N GLU A 194 2.42 102.29 -20.35
CA GLU A 194 1.52 101.16 -20.10
C GLU A 194 2.08 99.83 -20.63
N TRP A 195 2.76 99.86 -21.77
CA TRP A 195 3.43 98.68 -22.33
C TRP A 195 4.52 98.15 -21.38
N GLU A 196 5.32 99.05 -20.80
CA GLU A 196 6.38 98.66 -19.86
C GLU A 196 5.84 97.98 -18.60
N LYS A 197 4.68 98.42 -18.08
CA LYS A 197 4.02 97.78 -16.93
C LYS A 197 3.49 96.39 -17.28
N ARG A 198 2.85 96.22 -18.43
CA ARG A 198 2.34 94.91 -18.88
C ARG A 198 3.46 93.90 -19.12
N GLU A 199 4.60 94.33 -19.66
CA GLU A 199 5.75 93.43 -19.86
C GLU A 199 6.40 92.99 -18.53
N LYS A 200 6.51 93.91 -17.55
CA LYS A 200 7.01 93.55 -16.20
C LYS A 200 6.11 92.53 -15.50
N GLU A 201 4.78 92.66 -15.61
CA GLU A 201 3.84 91.70 -15.03
C GLU A 201 3.90 90.32 -15.70
N LYS A 202 4.02 90.26 -17.03
CA LYS A 202 4.20 88.98 -17.75
C LYS A 202 5.51 88.31 -17.35
N TYR A 203 6.59 89.09 -17.23
CA TYR A 203 7.89 88.57 -16.83
C TYR A 203 7.86 87.94 -15.43
N GLU A 204 7.24 88.59 -14.44
CA GLU A 204 7.14 88.04 -13.08
C GLU A 204 6.21 86.81 -13.03
N LYS A 205 5.12 86.77 -13.80
CA LYS A 205 4.26 85.57 -13.92
C LYS A 205 5.03 84.39 -14.51
N ASN A 206 5.72 84.62 -15.64
CA ASN A 206 6.54 83.58 -16.28
C ASN A 206 7.64 83.07 -15.33
N LYS A 207 8.27 83.96 -14.58
CA LYS A 207 9.30 83.60 -13.59
C LYS A 207 8.72 82.77 -12.43
N ALA A 208 7.52 83.08 -11.96
CA ALA A 208 6.83 82.30 -10.93
C ALA A 208 6.44 80.90 -11.44
N GLU A 209 5.93 80.79 -12.66
CA GLU A 209 5.59 79.52 -13.30
C GLU A 209 6.82 78.64 -13.51
N LEU A 210 7.94 79.21 -13.95
CA LEU A 210 9.21 78.48 -14.10
C LEU A 210 9.72 77.94 -12.76
N LYS A 211 9.58 78.71 -11.66
CA LYS A 211 9.92 78.24 -10.31
C LYS A 211 9.00 77.10 -9.87
N ALA A 212 7.69 77.22 -10.08
CA ALA A 212 6.74 76.16 -9.75
C ALA A 212 7.00 74.85 -10.52
N ILE A 213 7.37 74.95 -11.81
CA ILE A 213 7.75 73.79 -12.63
C ILE A 213 9.03 73.14 -12.09
N ALA A 214 10.03 73.94 -11.69
CA ALA A 214 11.27 73.42 -11.12
C ALA A 214 11.01 72.70 -9.78
N GLU A 215 10.23 73.30 -8.88
CA GLU A 215 9.86 72.70 -7.59
C GLU A 215 9.08 71.40 -7.77
N TYR A 216 8.12 71.36 -8.71
CA TYR A 216 7.37 70.14 -9.02
C TYR A 216 8.29 69.03 -9.54
N ARG A 217 9.23 69.35 -10.43
CA ARG A 217 10.22 68.37 -10.93
C ARG A 217 11.08 67.80 -9.81
N ASP A 218 11.53 68.64 -8.89
CA ASP A 218 12.32 68.20 -7.73
C ASP A 218 11.53 67.27 -6.81
N ILE A 219 10.25 67.58 -6.54
CA ILE A 219 9.36 66.74 -5.73
C ILE A 219 9.14 65.39 -6.40
N VAL A 220 8.85 65.36 -7.70
CA VAL A 220 8.65 64.12 -8.45
C VAL A 220 9.91 63.25 -8.43
N MET A 221 11.09 63.85 -8.60
CA MET A 221 12.36 63.12 -8.53
C MET A 221 12.60 62.51 -7.16
N LYS A 222 12.39 63.26 -6.08
CA LYS A 222 12.52 62.75 -4.70
C LYS A 222 11.53 61.62 -4.41
N LYS A 223 10.27 61.77 -4.82
CA LYS A 223 9.24 60.74 -4.64
C LYS A 223 9.59 59.46 -5.38
N LYS A 224 10.05 59.57 -6.63
CA LYS A 224 10.48 58.41 -7.43
C LYS A 224 11.66 57.68 -6.78
N GLU A 225 12.61 58.43 -6.23
CA GLU A 225 13.75 57.84 -5.52
C GLU A 225 13.31 57.11 -4.24
N GLU A 226 12.38 57.67 -3.47
CA GLU A 226 11.80 57.02 -2.29
C GLU A 226 11.04 55.74 -2.63
N GLU A 227 10.22 55.76 -3.69
CA GLU A 227 9.52 54.58 -4.20
C GLU A 227 10.51 53.47 -4.61
N GLU A 228 11.61 53.81 -5.28
CA GLU A 228 12.64 52.83 -5.61
C GLU A 228 13.34 52.26 -4.37
N ARG A 229 13.60 53.09 -3.35
CA ARG A 229 14.17 52.62 -2.08
C ARG A 229 13.20 51.65 -1.39
N GLN A 230 11.91 51.96 -1.37
CA GLN A 230 10.88 51.08 -0.80
C GLN A 230 10.80 49.74 -1.56
N ARG A 231 10.74 49.77 -2.90
CA ARG A 231 10.74 48.55 -3.73
C ARG A 231 11.97 47.68 -3.47
N LYS A 232 13.15 48.28 -3.26
CA LYS A 232 14.38 47.55 -2.91
C LYS A 232 14.30 46.91 -1.53
N ILE A 233 13.64 47.55 -0.56
CA ILE A 233 13.42 47.00 0.78
C ILE A 233 12.43 45.83 0.71
N GLU A 234 11.28 46.04 0.08
CA GLU A 234 10.25 45.00 -0.10
C GLU A 234 10.80 43.77 -0.83
N ALA A 235 11.57 43.97 -1.90
CA ALA A 235 12.20 42.87 -2.63
C ALA A 235 13.18 42.08 -1.75
N ARG A 236 13.92 42.74 -0.85
CA ARG A 236 14.82 42.08 0.11
C ARG A 236 14.02 41.31 1.16
N GLU A 237 12.94 41.88 1.68
CA GLU A 237 12.07 41.22 2.65
C GLU A 237 11.40 39.98 2.05
N GLN A 238 10.89 40.07 0.81
CA GLN A 238 10.34 38.93 0.08
C GLN A 238 11.39 37.83 -0.12
N LEU A 239 12.62 38.19 -0.52
CA LEU A 239 13.71 37.22 -0.67
C LEU A 239 14.05 36.54 0.66
N LEU A 240 14.05 37.28 1.78
CA LEU A 240 14.28 36.71 3.11
C LEU A 240 13.12 35.80 3.53
N ALA A 241 11.88 36.15 3.21
CA ALA A 241 10.71 35.32 3.49
C ALA A 241 10.77 33.98 2.72
N ILE A 242 11.14 34.03 1.43
CA ILE A 242 11.34 32.83 0.60
C ILE A 242 12.44 31.95 1.20
N LYS A 243 13.60 32.52 1.55
CA LYS A 243 14.71 31.76 2.17
C LYS A 243 14.29 31.09 3.48
N LYS A 244 13.51 31.76 4.32
CA LYS A 244 12.99 31.18 5.58
C LYS A 244 12.00 30.05 5.31
N ALA A 245 11.11 30.21 4.33
CA ALA A 245 10.17 29.17 3.93
C ALA A 245 10.92 27.93 3.38
N ASP A 246 11.93 28.12 2.53
CA ASP A 246 12.78 27.04 2.02
C ASP A 246 13.50 26.32 3.16
N GLN A 247 14.05 27.06 4.13
CA GLN A 247 14.70 26.47 5.29
C GLN A 247 13.74 25.59 6.10
N ILE A 248 12.53 26.08 6.40
CA ILE A 248 11.51 25.33 7.13
C ILE A 248 11.11 24.08 6.35
N PHE A 249 10.96 24.18 5.02
CA PHE A 249 10.66 23.05 4.16
C PHE A 249 11.75 21.97 4.23
N TRP A 250 13.03 22.36 4.15
CA TRP A 250 14.14 21.43 4.28
C TRP A 250 14.24 20.78 5.66
N GLU A 251 13.97 21.53 6.72
CA GLU A 251 13.91 21.00 8.09
C GLU A 251 12.79 19.96 8.23
N HIS A 252 11.60 20.26 7.71
CA HIS A 252 10.46 19.35 7.70
C HIS A 252 10.73 18.07 6.90
N GLU A 253 11.34 18.18 5.70
CA GLU A 253 11.76 17.02 4.91
C GLU A 253 12.79 16.14 5.64
N LYS A 254 13.77 16.76 6.30
CA LYS A 254 14.74 16.02 7.14
C LYS A 254 14.07 15.34 8.32
N GLU A 255 13.11 15.99 8.97
CA GLU A 255 12.37 15.40 10.08
C GLU A 255 11.52 14.22 9.63
N LYS A 256 10.84 14.32 8.49
CA LYS A 256 10.07 13.22 7.89
C LYS A 256 10.95 12.01 7.59
N LYS A 257 12.14 12.23 7.00
CA LYS A 257 13.12 11.15 6.77
C LYS A 257 13.58 10.52 8.08
N ARG A 258 13.90 11.33 9.10
CA ARG A 258 14.28 10.82 10.43
C ARG A 258 13.16 10.02 11.10
N LYS A 259 11.90 10.41 10.94
CA LYS A 259 10.74 9.66 11.46
C LYS A 259 10.62 8.31 10.75
N ALA A 260 10.66 8.30 9.41
CA ALA A 260 10.65 7.07 8.63
C ALA A 260 11.82 6.13 9.00
N ASP A 261 13.03 6.66 9.17
CA ASP A 261 14.19 5.87 9.58
C ASP A 261 14.01 5.25 10.98
N LYS A 262 13.39 5.99 11.92
CA LYS A 262 13.06 5.48 13.26
C LYS A 262 12.01 4.38 13.19
N GLU A 263 10.92 4.60 12.46
CA GLU A 263 9.86 3.60 12.25
C GLU A 263 10.42 2.30 11.64
N CYS A 264 11.28 2.42 10.62
CA CYS A 264 11.96 1.27 10.02
C CYS A 264 12.81 0.50 11.04
N ARG A 265 13.54 1.20 11.93
CA ARG A 265 14.32 0.57 13.00
C ARG A 265 13.43 -0.11 14.03
N GLU A 266 12.34 0.53 14.45
CA GLU A 266 11.38 -0.04 15.40
C GLU A 266 10.74 -1.32 14.87
N ILE A 267 10.37 -1.35 13.58
CA ILE A 267 9.87 -2.56 12.91
C ILE A 267 10.94 -3.65 12.88
N GLN A 268 12.18 -3.29 12.54
CA GLN A 268 13.30 -4.24 12.52
C GLN A 268 13.53 -4.84 13.92
N ASP A 269 13.55 -4.01 14.95
CA ASP A 269 13.72 -4.45 16.34
C ASP A 269 12.56 -5.35 16.80
N ALA A 270 11.32 -5.01 16.44
CA ALA A 270 10.15 -5.85 16.72
C ALA A 270 10.26 -7.23 16.04
N HIS A 271 10.71 -7.30 14.79
CA HIS A 271 10.97 -8.56 14.10
C HIS A 271 12.07 -9.38 14.79
N ILE A 272 13.17 -8.73 15.21
CA ILE A 272 14.25 -9.40 15.95
C ILE A 272 13.72 -9.97 17.28
N GLN A 273 12.92 -9.20 18.02
CA GLN A 273 12.29 -9.66 19.26
C GLN A 273 11.35 -10.84 19.03
N GLN A 274 10.53 -10.80 17.97
CA GLN A 274 9.63 -11.89 17.60
C GLN A 274 10.42 -13.15 17.22
N MET A 275 11.50 -13.02 16.44
CA MET A 275 12.39 -14.14 16.12
C MET A 275 13.05 -14.73 17.37
N ALA A 276 13.51 -13.90 18.30
CA ALA A 276 14.09 -14.34 19.57
C ALA A 276 13.06 -15.10 20.42
N LYS A 277 11.83 -14.59 20.52
CA LYS A 277 10.72 -15.25 21.22
C LYS A 277 10.37 -16.60 20.59
N ASN A 278 10.27 -16.66 19.27
CA ASN A 278 10.01 -17.90 18.54
C ASN A 278 11.12 -18.93 18.75
N LYS A 279 12.39 -18.49 18.75
CA LYS A 279 13.54 -19.36 19.00
C LYS A 279 13.56 -19.89 20.43
N LEU A 280 13.17 -19.08 21.42
CA LEU A 280 13.01 -19.51 22.80
C LEU A 280 11.89 -20.53 22.93
N ASN A 281 10.72 -20.26 22.36
CA ASN A 281 9.58 -21.16 22.35
C ASN A 281 9.92 -22.50 21.69
N ALA A 282 10.63 -22.48 20.56
CA ALA A 282 11.08 -23.70 19.89
C ALA A 282 12.05 -24.53 20.75
N LYS A 283 12.93 -23.89 21.52
CA LYS A 283 13.81 -24.60 22.48
C LYS A 283 13.00 -25.21 23.61
N GLN A 284 12.03 -24.48 24.16
CA GLN A 284 11.15 -24.99 25.22
C GLN A 284 10.30 -26.16 24.72
N ALA A 285 9.73 -26.08 23.51
CA ALA A 285 8.99 -27.16 22.89
C ALA A 285 9.85 -28.43 22.72
N LYS A 286 11.09 -28.28 22.23
CA LYS A 286 12.03 -29.41 22.14
C LYS A 286 12.37 -30.02 23.50
N GLN A 287 12.54 -29.19 24.52
CA GLN A 287 12.77 -29.69 25.88
C GLN A 287 11.54 -30.45 26.40
N ALA A 288 10.34 -29.93 26.19
CA ALA A 288 9.09 -30.60 26.58
C ALA A 288 8.91 -31.94 25.84
N GLU A 289 9.24 -32.01 24.55
CA GLU A 289 9.25 -33.27 23.79
C GLU A 289 10.24 -34.28 24.39
N LEU A 290 11.47 -33.85 24.72
CA LEU A 290 12.47 -34.71 25.35
C LEU A 290 12.01 -35.22 26.72
N GLU A 291 11.42 -34.35 27.55
CA GLU A 291 10.86 -34.75 28.85
C GLU A 291 9.69 -35.72 28.68
N TYR A 292 8.82 -35.51 27.68
CA TYR A 292 7.75 -36.45 27.35
C TYR A 292 8.29 -37.83 26.96
N TYR A 293 9.33 -37.89 26.12
CA TYR A 293 9.96 -39.16 25.77
C TYR A 293 10.58 -39.85 26.99
N ARG A 294 11.27 -39.11 27.87
CA ARG A 294 11.83 -39.66 29.12
C ARG A 294 10.74 -40.24 30.02
N LEU A 295 9.65 -39.52 30.22
CA LEU A 295 8.52 -39.99 31.03
C LEU A 295 7.86 -41.24 30.41
N THR A 296 7.73 -41.25 29.08
CA THR A 296 7.17 -42.40 28.36
C THR A 296 8.08 -43.62 28.48
N GLU A 297 9.39 -43.44 28.35
CA GLU A 297 10.37 -44.52 28.52
C GLU A 297 10.38 -45.06 29.95
N ALA A 298 10.32 -44.17 30.96
CA ALA A 298 10.20 -44.58 32.36
C ALA A 298 8.92 -45.40 32.61
N LEU A 299 7.78 -44.95 32.06
CA LEU A 299 6.51 -45.69 32.14
C LEU A 299 6.59 -47.05 31.45
N VAL A 300 7.22 -47.14 30.28
CA VAL A 300 7.43 -48.41 29.58
C VAL A 300 8.32 -49.34 30.40
N ALA A 301 9.38 -48.82 31.01
CA ALA A 301 10.27 -49.60 31.87
C ALA A 301 9.57 -50.12 33.14
N GLU A 302 8.68 -49.33 33.75
CA GLU A 302 7.85 -49.79 34.87
C GLU A 302 6.87 -50.89 34.43
N LYS A 303 6.17 -50.71 33.30
CA LYS A 303 5.27 -51.74 32.76
C LYS A 303 5.99 -53.03 32.38
N GLU A 304 7.21 -52.94 31.86
CA GLU A 304 8.03 -54.11 31.56
C GLU A 304 8.42 -54.85 32.85
N LYS A 305 8.75 -54.14 33.94
CA LYS A 305 8.98 -54.77 35.25
C LYS A 305 7.73 -55.49 35.76
N GLU A 306 6.57 -54.83 35.72
CA GLU A 306 5.29 -55.44 36.12
C GLU A 306 5.00 -56.70 35.29
N PHE A 307 5.26 -56.66 33.97
CA PHE A 307 5.09 -57.81 33.09
C PHE A 307 6.06 -58.95 33.44
N GLN A 308 7.32 -58.65 33.72
CA GLN A 308 8.31 -59.66 34.13
C GLN A 308 7.98 -60.27 35.50
N ASP A 309 7.51 -59.48 36.46
CA ASP A 309 7.05 -59.96 37.76
C ASP A 309 5.88 -60.93 37.59
N TYR A 310 4.85 -60.52 36.83
CA TYR A 310 3.71 -61.38 36.52
C TYR A 310 4.11 -62.66 35.77
N ALA A 311 5.00 -62.56 34.78
CA ALA A 311 5.48 -63.72 34.04
C ALA A 311 6.24 -64.72 34.94
N ARG A 312 7.01 -64.22 35.92
CA ARG A 312 7.67 -65.07 36.93
C ARG A 312 6.65 -65.79 37.79
N GLU A 313 5.65 -65.10 38.32
CA GLU A 313 4.57 -65.72 39.11
C GLU A 313 3.85 -66.82 38.33
N VAL A 314 3.53 -66.59 37.05
CA VAL A 314 2.90 -67.59 36.18
C VAL A 314 3.81 -68.80 35.95
N ILE A 315 5.11 -68.59 35.73
CA ILE A 315 6.09 -69.66 35.56
C ILE A 315 6.19 -70.51 36.84
N GLU A 316 6.26 -69.88 38.01
CA GLU A 316 6.31 -70.55 39.32
C GLU A 316 5.04 -71.35 39.59
N LEU A 317 3.86 -70.76 39.36
CA LEU A 317 2.56 -71.42 39.52
C LEU A 317 2.40 -72.63 38.59
N GLU A 318 2.75 -72.50 37.30
CA GLU A 318 2.66 -73.62 36.35
C GLU A 318 3.70 -74.70 36.65
N SER A 319 4.90 -74.35 37.14
CA SER A 319 5.89 -75.36 37.58
C SER A 319 5.45 -76.13 38.82
N ASP A 320 4.74 -75.50 39.74
CA ASP A 320 4.28 -76.13 40.99
C ASP A 320 2.99 -76.94 40.81
N SER A 321 2.09 -76.50 39.93
CA SER A 321 0.73 -77.08 39.78
C SER A 321 0.60 -78.13 38.67
N THR A 322 1.42 -78.05 37.61
CA THR A 322 1.29 -78.94 36.46
C THR A 322 2.66 -79.37 35.95
N ASN A 323 2.87 -80.67 35.73
CA ASN A 323 4.15 -81.24 35.23
C ASN A 323 4.37 -80.94 33.72
N LYS A 324 4.10 -79.71 33.29
CA LYS A 324 4.20 -79.23 31.90
C LYS A 324 5.59 -78.66 31.64
N TYR A 325 5.99 -78.66 30.37
CA TYR A 325 7.29 -78.16 29.92
C TYR A 325 7.33 -76.62 29.98
N THR A 326 7.84 -76.04 31.08
CA THR A 326 7.91 -74.58 31.31
C THR A 326 9.08 -73.89 30.56
N TYR A 327 10.00 -74.68 30.00
CA TYR A 327 11.20 -74.20 29.32
C TYR A 327 10.96 -73.13 28.23
N PRO A 328 9.92 -73.21 27.37
CA PRO A 328 9.63 -72.16 26.39
C PRO A 328 9.28 -70.81 27.01
N LEU A 329 8.57 -70.80 28.14
CA LEU A 329 8.19 -69.58 28.86
C LEU A 329 9.41 -68.94 29.54
N VAL A 330 10.24 -69.75 30.19
CA VAL A 330 11.50 -69.31 30.81
C VAL A 330 12.43 -68.70 29.75
N LYS A 331 12.52 -69.31 28.58
CA LYS A 331 13.31 -68.80 27.45
C LYS A 331 12.79 -67.46 26.93
N ALA A 332 11.47 -67.31 26.81
CA ALA A 332 10.86 -66.07 26.33
C ALA A 332 11.08 -64.88 27.29
N VAL A 333 11.02 -65.12 28.61
CA VAL A 333 11.29 -64.09 29.63
C VAL A 333 12.77 -63.67 29.63
N GLN A 334 13.71 -64.60 29.44
CA GLN A 334 15.15 -64.29 29.37
C GLN A 334 15.56 -63.49 28.12
N GLU A 335 14.87 -63.68 26.99
CA GLU A 335 15.23 -63.04 25.72
C GLU A 335 14.78 -61.56 25.65
N GLY A 336 13.83 -61.14 26.51
CA GLY A 336 13.36 -59.76 26.62
C GLY A 336 12.53 -59.27 25.42
N PRO A 337 12.05 -58.01 25.44
CA PRO A 337 11.20 -57.45 24.39
C PRO A 337 11.92 -57.41 23.02
N GLY A 338 11.37 -58.17 22.06
CA GLY A 338 11.86 -58.27 20.67
C GLY A 338 12.56 -59.58 20.31
N GLY A 339 12.96 -60.42 21.28
CA GLY A 339 13.47 -61.78 21.06
C GLY A 339 14.73 -61.91 20.18
N GLY A 340 15.33 -60.78 19.78
CA GLY A 340 16.48 -60.74 18.88
C GLY A 340 17.82 -60.87 19.61
N ARG A 341 18.88 -61.18 18.85
CA ARG A 341 20.28 -61.14 19.36
C ARG A 341 21.01 -59.82 19.05
N GLY A 342 20.32 -58.85 18.42
CA GLY A 342 20.90 -57.57 18.05
C GLY A 342 21.29 -56.70 19.26
N PRO A 343 22.11 -55.65 19.05
CA PRO A 343 22.28 -54.59 20.03
C PRO A 343 20.92 -53.99 20.44
N VAL A 344 20.77 -53.74 21.74
CA VAL A 344 19.57 -53.13 22.32
C VAL A 344 19.50 -51.68 21.85
N PHE A 345 18.43 -51.30 21.16
CA PHE A 345 18.20 -49.91 20.81
C PHE A 345 17.59 -49.17 22.00
N VAL A 346 18.46 -48.50 22.75
CA VAL A 346 18.06 -47.58 23.84
C VAL A 346 17.08 -46.50 23.34
N ASP A 347 17.29 -45.97 22.13
CA ASP A 347 16.45 -44.91 21.56
C ASP A 347 15.03 -45.38 21.12
N ARG A 348 14.72 -46.69 21.19
CA ARG A 348 13.40 -47.27 20.85
C ARG A 348 12.90 -48.21 21.95
N GLY A 349 12.96 -47.79 23.21
CA GLY A 349 12.33 -48.53 24.32
C GLY A 349 12.93 -49.91 24.56
N GLY A 350 14.24 -50.07 24.33
CA GLY A 350 14.95 -51.32 24.60
C GLY A 350 14.62 -52.47 23.64
N LEU A 351 13.93 -52.19 22.53
CA LEU A 351 13.58 -53.21 21.54
C LEU A 351 14.85 -53.86 20.99
N ARG A 352 14.93 -55.18 21.10
CA ARG A 352 16.08 -55.95 20.60
C ARG A 352 15.78 -56.52 19.22
N PRO A 353 16.30 -55.93 18.13
CA PRO A 353 15.97 -56.39 16.79
C PRO A 353 16.58 -57.77 16.55
N SER A 354 15.80 -58.65 15.95
CA SER A 354 16.35 -59.77 15.22
C SER A 354 16.87 -59.24 13.88
N TYR A 355 18.18 -58.99 13.79
CA TYR A 355 18.81 -58.81 12.48
C TYR A 355 18.77 -60.17 11.78
N GLN A 356 17.69 -60.44 11.05
CA GLN A 356 17.70 -61.49 10.04
C GLN A 356 18.53 -60.98 8.86
N THR A 357 19.84 -61.17 8.92
CA THR A 357 20.71 -61.06 7.75
C THR A 357 20.51 -62.33 6.92
N THR A 358 19.38 -62.41 6.22
CA THR A 358 19.15 -63.39 5.17
C THR A 358 19.55 -62.78 3.84
N ASP A 359 20.52 -63.39 3.16
CA ASP A 359 20.58 -63.26 1.70
C ASP A 359 19.39 -64.04 1.09
N ASN A 360 19.08 -63.81 -0.18
CA ASN A 360 17.89 -64.35 -0.88
C ASN A 360 17.77 -65.90 -0.89
N THR A 361 18.79 -66.59 -0.37
CA THR A 361 18.94 -68.04 -0.25
C THR A 361 18.70 -68.58 1.17
N GLY A 362 18.43 -67.72 2.16
CA GLY A 362 18.04 -68.13 3.52
C GLY A 362 19.16 -68.69 4.39
N VAL A 363 20.43 -68.56 3.98
CA VAL A 363 21.60 -69.02 4.77
C VAL A 363 22.05 -67.95 5.75
N GLN A 364 22.22 -68.32 7.02
CA GLN A 364 22.68 -67.44 8.10
C GLN A 364 24.20 -67.21 7.97
N LEU A 365 24.62 -65.97 7.72
CA LEU A 365 26.04 -65.63 7.55
C LEU A 365 26.84 -65.81 8.87
N PRO A 366 28.14 -66.17 8.79
CA PRO A 366 29.01 -66.24 9.96
C PRO A 366 29.13 -64.90 10.69
N PHE A 367 29.20 -65.00 12.03
CA PHE A 367 29.26 -63.88 12.97
C PHE A 367 30.53 -63.03 12.74
N TYR A 368 30.38 -61.76 12.36
CA TYR A 368 31.49 -60.82 12.41
C TYR A 368 31.74 -60.43 13.87
N ASN A 369 32.70 -61.11 14.51
CA ASN A 369 33.31 -60.60 15.73
C ASN A 369 34.08 -59.32 15.37
N SER A 370 33.54 -58.16 15.75
CA SER A 370 34.29 -56.91 15.73
C SER A 370 35.33 -56.91 16.84
N GLN A 371 36.44 -57.62 16.66
CA GLN A 371 37.68 -57.17 17.28
C GLN A 371 38.05 -55.87 16.58
N GLY A 372 37.97 -54.77 17.33
CA GLY A 372 38.23 -53.43 16.82
C GLY A 372 39.59 -53.34 16.15
N SER A 373 39.61 -53.03 14.86
CA SER A 373 40.81 -52.56 14.19
C SER A 373 41.03 -51.10 14.58
N ASP A 374 42.21 -50.79 15.12
CA ASP A 374 42.70 -49.46 15.54
C ASP A 374 42.89 -48.47 14.36
N TYR A 375 41.86 -48.22 13.56
CA TYR A 375 41.89 -47.25 12.47
C TYR A 375 40.73 -46.27 12.54
N THR A 376 40.59 -45.57 13.67
CA THR A 376 39.75 -44.38 13.80
C THR A 376 40.58 -43.12 13.59
N ASN A 377 40.89 -42.80 12.33
CA ASN A 377 41.38 -41.47 11.96
C ASN A 377 40.65 -40.94 10.71
N PHE A 378 39.33 -40.81 10.85
CA PHE A 378 38.42 -40.28 9.82
C PHE A 378 38.66 -38.80 9.46
N GLN A 379 39.55 -38.09 10.15
CA GLN A 379 39.91 -36.72 9.79
C GLN A 379 40.87 -36.62 8.58
N LYS A 380 41.61 -37.68 8.23
CA LYS A 380 42.60 -37.62 7.13
C LYS A 380 42.02 -37.87 5.74
N THR A 381 40.78 -38.35 5.60
CA THR A 381 40.20 -38.73 4.30
C THR A 381 39.29 -37.67 3.67
N LYS A 382 38.97 -36.58 4.37
CA LYS A 382 38.10 -35.51 3.84
C LYS A 382 38.71 -34.74 2.66
N GLY A 383 40.02 -34.81 2.44
CA GLY A 383 40.68 -34.16 1.30
C GLY A 383 40.69 -34.97 -0.01
N ARG A 384 40.18 -36.21 -0.03
CA ARG A 384 40.36 -37.14 -1.16
C ARG A 384 39.10 -37.43 -1.97
N LEU A 385 37.92 -37.08 -1.47
CA LEU A 385 36.69 -36.98 -2.24
C LEU A 385 36.33 -35.50 -2.29
N GLY A 386 36.54 -34.84 -3.43
CA GLY A 386 36.37 -33.40 -3.61
C GLY A 386 34.94 -32.89 -3.44
N PHE A 387 34.41 -32.96 -2.21
CA PHE A 387 33.19 -32.28 -1.81
C PHE A 387 33.58 -31.08 -0.95
N THR A 388 33.62 -29.91 -1.58
CA THR A 388 33.59 -28.62 -0.90
C THR A 388 32.14 -28.28 -0.56
N TRP A 389 31.84 -28.07 0.72
CA TRP A 389 30.74 -27.22 1.18
C TRP A 389 31.34 -26.13 2.06
#